data_AF-A0A238V9F3-F1
#
_entry.id   AF-A0A238V9F3-F1
#
_cell.length_a   1.000
_cell.length_b   1.000
_cell.length_c   1.000
_cell.angle_alpha   90.00
_cell.angle_beta   90.00
_cell.angle_gamma   90.00
#
_symmetry.space_group_name_H-M   'P 1'
#
loop_
_entity.id
_entity.type
_entity.pdbx_description
1 polymer ?
#
loop_
_entity_poly.entity_id
_entity_poly.type
_entity_poly.pdbx_seq_one_letter_code
_entity_poly.pdbx_strand_id
1 'polypeptide(L)' 'MSDNLTKNCTSQEQLEKIRKGQERKFRWRDDWPAMEATLVANGNAAIREYNRTHQVDSILPE' A
#
# COMPACT_ATOMS: atom_id res chain seq x y z
N MET A 1 10.14 10.76 -4.89
CA MET A 1 10.77 9.43 -4.75
C MET A 1 9.97 8.60 -3.75
N SER A 2 9.10 7.68 -4.21
CA SER A 2 8.66 6.46 -3.48
C SER A 2 7.54 5.68 -4.19
N ASP A 3 7.36 5.79 -5.51
CA ASP A 3 6.35 4.98 -6.24
C ASP A 3 6.61 3.47 -6.21
N ASN A 4 7.82 3.04 -5.84
CA ASN A 4 8.16 1.62 -5.71
C ASN A 4 7.79 0.99 -4.36
N LEU A 5 7.45 1.77 -3.33
CA LEU A 5 7.14 1.22 -1.99
C LEU A 5 5.79 0.52 -1.96
N THR A 6 4.78 1.09 -2.59
CA THR A 6 3.42 0.51 -2.67
C THR A 6 3.26 -0.45 -3.85
N LYS A 7 4.24 -0.54 -4.75
CA LYS A 7 4.17 -1.36 -5.98
C LYS A 7 4.09 -2.87 -5.72
N ASN A 8 4.58 -3.32 -4.58
CA ASN A 8 4.48 -4.71 -4.11
C ASN A 8 3.55 -4.86 -2.89
N CYS A 9 2.67 -3.90 -2.66
CA CYS A 9 1.74 -3.94 -1.55
C CYS A 9 0.55 -4.82 -1.93
N THR A 10 0.59 -6.09 -1.53
CA THR A 10 -0.43 -7.09 -1.84
C THR A 10 -1.37 -7.35 -0.67
N SER A 11 -0.93 -7.04 0.56
CA SER A 11 -1.71 -7.22 1.79
C SER A 11 -1.71 -5.97 2.67
N GLN A 12 -2.76 -5.79 3.48
CA GLN A 12 -2.82 -4.68 4.45
C GLN A 12 -1.67 -4.71 5.46
N GLU A 13 -1.21 -5.89 5.88
CA GLU A 13 -0.05 -6.01 6.78
C GLU A 13 1.24 -5.40 6.18
N GLN A 14 1.44 -5.50 4.86
CA GLN A 14 2.57 -4.87 4.19
C GLN A 14 2.39 -3.35 4.16
N LEU A 15 1.18 -2.87 3.89
CA LEU A 15 0.86 -1.45 3.91
C LEU A 15 1.15 -0.84 5.28
N GLU A 16 0.74 -1.50 6.36
CA GLU A 16 1.01 -1.04 7.72
C GLU A 16 2.50 -1.07 8.08
N LYS A 17 3.25 -2.10 7.65
CA LYS A 17 4.71 -2.14 7.82
C LYS A 17 5.39 -0.98 7.11
N ILE A 18 4.97 -0.67 5.88
CA ILE A 18 5.48 0.48 5.13
C ILE A 18 5.11 1.78 5.84
N ARG A 19 3.84 1.97 6.23
CA ARG A 19 3.35 3.14 6.95
C ARG A 19 4.16 3.39 8.22
N LYS A 20 4.33 2.37 9.09
CA LYS A 20 5.12 2.48 10.33
C LYS A 20 6.60 2.73 10.07
N GLY A 21 7.18 2.15 9.01
CA GLY A 21 8.56 2.39 8.63
C GLY A 21 8.81 3.81 8.13
N GLN A 22 7.85 4.36 7.38
CA GLN A 22 7.86 5.74 6.90
C GLN A 22 7.58 6.71 8.05
N GLU A 23 6.63 6.40 8.93
CA GLU A 23 6.34 7.16 10.15
C GLU A 23 7.61 7.31 10.98
N ARG A 24 8.31 6.22 11.32
CA ARG A 24 9.57 6.32 12.09
C ARG A 24 10.62 7.23 11.44
N LYS A 25 10.66 7.28 10.10
CA LYS A 25 11.62 8.12 9.33
C LYS A 25 11.16 9.56 9.16
N PHE A 26 9.87 9.82 9.08
CA PHE A 26 9.28 11.11 8.68
C PHE A 26 8.36 11.72 9.75
N ARG A 27 8.20 11.09 10.93
CA ARG A 27 7.37 11.57 12.05
C ARG A 27 7.75 12.98 12.51
N TRP A 28 8.99 13.38 12.31
CA TRP A 28 9.47 14.73 12.64
C TRP A 28 9.09 15.79 11.60
N ARG A 29 8.49 15.41 10.47
CA ARG A 29 7.96 16.35 9.47
C ARG A 29 6.51 16.68 9.76
N ASP A 30 6.17 17.97 9.72
CA ASP A 30 4.79 18.44 9.83
C ASP A 30 3.90 17.97 8.66
N ASP A 31 4.47 17.71 7.48
CA ASP A 31 3.75 17.18 6.30
C ASP A 31 3.47 15.67 6.35
N TRP A 32 3.88 14.98 7.42
CA TRP A 32 3.67 13.54 7.57
C TRP A 32 2.21 13.09 7.38
N PRO A 33 1.19 13.76 7.94
CA PRO A 33 -0.20 13.35 7.76
C PRO A 33 -0.65 13.33 6.30
N ALA A 34 -0.19 14.29 5.49
CA ALA A 34 -0.50 14.37 4.06
C ALA A 34 0.21 13.26 3.27
N MET A 35 1.47 12.98 3.61
CA MET A 35 2.22 11.88 3.01
C MET A 35 1.64 10.51 3.38
N GLU A 36 1.23 10.34 4.63
CA GLU A 36 0.60 9.12 5.13
C GLU A 36 -0.70 8.82 4.39
N ALA A 37 -1.58 9.83 4.23
CA ALA A 37 -2.83 9.68 3.50
C ALA A 37 -2.58 9.24 2.05
N THR A 38 -1.58 9.82 1.39
CA THR A 38 -1.18 9.46 0.02
C THR A 38 -0.66 8.02 -0.04
N LEU A 39 0.14 7.61 0.94
CA LEU A 39 0.71 6.27 1.01
C LEU A 39 -0.36 5.20 1.25
N VAL A 40 -1.30 5.46 2.16
CA VAL A 40 -2.44 4.58 2.43
C VAL A 40 -3.35 4.48 1.22
N ALA A 41 -3.63 5.60 0.53
CA ALA A 41 -4.44 5.60 -0.70
C ALA A 41 -3.79 4.76 -1.80
N ASN A 42 -2.50 4.98 -2.07
CA ASN A 42 -1.76 4.23 -3.08
C ASN A 42 -1.63 2.75 -2.73
N GLY A 43 -1.41 2.43 -1.46
CA GLY A 43 -1.33 1.05 -0.97
C GLY A 43 -2.67 0.31 -1.08
N ASN A 44 -3.77 0.94 -0.69
CA ASN A 44 -5.11 0.35 -0.85
C ASN A 44 -5.47 0.17 -2.33
N ALA A 45 -5.09 1.10 -3.21
CA ALA A 45 -5.28 0.94 -4.65
C ALA A 45 -4.48 -0.25 -5.20
N ALA A 46 -3.23 -0.42 -4.77
CA ALA A 46 -2.40 -1.56 -5.16
C ALA A 46 -2.96 -2.90 -4.65
N ILE A 47 -3.39 -2.97 -3.39
CA ILE A 47 -4.05 -4.16 -2.81
C ILE A 47 -5.33 -4.48 -3.58
N ARG A 48 -6.13 -3.47 -3.93
CA ARG A 48 -7.36 -3.67 -4.69
C ARG A 48 -7.08 -4.21 -6.09
N GLU A 49 -6.06 -3.70 -6.76
CA GLU A 49 -5.66 -4.19 -8.10
C GLU A 49 -5.06 -5.61 -8.03
N TYR A 50 -4.25 -5.89 -7.01
CA TYR A 50 -3.72 -7.22 -6.75
C TYR A 50 -4.84 -8.22 -6.48
N ASN A 51 -5.79 -7.88 -5.60
CA ASN A 51 -6.97 -8.69 -5.36
C ASN A 51 -7.81 -8.85 -6.64
N ARG A 52 -8.00 -7.80 -7.43
CA ARG A 52 -8.74 -7.90 -8.69
C ARG A 52 -8.09 -8.89 -9.66
N THR A 53 -6.77 -8.84 -9.82
CA THR A 53 -6.04 -9.72 -10.75
C THR A 53 -5.91 -11.15 -10.22
N HIS A 54 -5.69 -11.35 -8.92
CA HIS A 54 -5.54 -12.68 -8.33
C HIS A 54 -6.88 -13.36 -7.98
N GLN A 55 -7.94 -12.61 -7.68
CA GLN A 55 -9.27 -13.17 -7.45
C GLN A 55 -9.91 -13.67 -8.75
N VAL A 56 -9.55 -13.10 -9.91
CA VAL A 56 -9.99 -13.60 -11.22
C VAL A 56 -9.43 -15.00 -11.50
N ASP A 57 -8.24 -15.34 -10.98
CA ASP A 57 -7.64 -16.67 -11.12
C ASP A 57 -8.43 -17.75 -10.34
N SER A 58 -9.14 -17.37 -9.27
CA SER A 58 -9.94 -18.30 -8.45
C SER A 58 -11.41 -18.44 -8.89
N ILE A 59 -11.84 -17.82 -9.99
CA ILE A 59 -13.26 -17.85 -10.46
C ILE A 59 -13.39 -18.53 -11.84
N LEU A 60 -12.48 -19.43 -12.22
CA LEU A 60 -12.68 -20.35 -13.34
C LEU A 60 -13.09 -21.74 -12.83
N PRO A 61 -14.38 -22.11 -12.84
CA PRO A 61 -14.78 -23.51 -12.87
C PRO A 61 -14.49 -24.08 -14.27
N GLU A 62 -13.80 -25.23 -14.33
CA GLU A 62 -13.65 -26.09 -15.52
C GLU A 62 -15.01 -26.49 -16.13
#